data_AF-A0A1D9H3S9-F1
#
_entry.id   AF-A0A1D9H3S9-F1
#
_cell.length_a   1.000
_cell.length_b   1.000
_cell.length_c   1.000
_cell.angle_alpha   90.00
_cell.angle_beta   90.00
_cell.angle_gamma   90.00
#
_symmetry.space_group_name_H-M   'P 1'
#
loop_
_entity.id
_entity.type
_entity.pdbx_description
1 polymer ?
#
loop_
_entity_poly.entity_id
_entity_poly.type
_entity_poly.pdbx_seq_one_letter_code
_entity_poly.pdbx_strand_id
1 'polypeptide(L)'
;MPEPTRQTLAAERSGPDLYLTTRFPLETPLSVAEQKAAQLHALLRLLCEQAPGDGGPDAGDDCAQHSALSLAAELAHQTLVFSEMALRHAPQTAGIG
;
A
#
# COMPACT_ATOMS: atom_id res chain seq x y z
N MET A 1 37.93 -9.11 -4.07
CA MET A 1 36.72 -8.51 -4.68
C MET A 1 35.53 -9.25 -4.10
N PRO A 2 34.75 -8.68 -3.16
CA PRO A 2 33.59 -9.37 -2.64
C PRO A 2 32.46 -9.36 -3.68
N GLU A 3 31.90 -10.53 -3.98
CA GLU A 3 30.76 -10.69 -4.88
C GLU A 3 29.45 -10.25 -4.20
N PRO A 4 28.56 -9.51 -4.89
CA PRO A 4 27.30 -9.05 -4.32
C PRO A 4 26.25 -10.19 -4.34
N THR A 5 26.14 -10.94 -3.25
CA THR A 5 25.07 -11.93 -3.07
C THR A 5 23.80 -11.24 -2.57
N ARG A 6 22.82 -11.09 -3.48
CA ARG A 6 21.43 -10.63 -3.22
C ARG A 6 21.33 -9.32 -2.42
N GLN A 7 20.90 -8.26 -3.11
CA GLN A 7 20.77 -6.83 -2.75
C GLN A 7 20.22 -6.44 -1.35
N THR A 8 19.84 -7.39 -0.51
CA THR A 8 19.32 -7.23 0.85
C THR A 8 20.27 -7.64 1.97
N LEU A 9 21.41 -8.30 1.68
CA LEU A 9 22.35 -8.73 2.72
C LEU A 9 23.81 -8.56 2.27
N ALA A 10 24.57 -7.72 2.96
CA ALA A 10 26.00 -7.53 2.76
C ALA A 10 26.75 -8.07 3.97
N ALA A 11 27.73 -8.93 3.72
CA ALA A 11 28.64 -9.43 4.74
C ALA A 11 30.04 -8.83 4.51
N GLU A 12 30.58 -8.17 5.52
CA GLU A 12 31.92 -7.61 5.52
C GLU A 12 32.74 -8.25 6.64
N ARG A 13 33.95 -8.70 6.34
CA ARG A 13 34.87 -9.28 7.32
C ARG A 13 36.02 -8.32 7.58
N SER A 14 36.20 -7.90 8.83
CA SER A 14 37.32 -7.07 9.27
C SER A 14 38.10 -7.81 10.36
N GLY A 15 39.24 -8.39 9.99
CA GLY A 15 40.05 -9.23 10.90
C GLY A 15 39.27 -10.47 11.40
N PRO A 16 39.17 -10.69 12.72
CA PRO A 16 38.36 -11.78 13.28
C PRO A 16 36.85 -11.51 13.23
N ASP A 17 36.43 -10.27 13.00
CA ASP A 17 35.04 -9.85 13.08
C ASP A 17 34.30 -9.98 11.75
N LEU A 18 33.00 -10.28 11.85
CA LEU A 18 32.09 -10.40 10.71
C LEU A 18 30.88 -9.46 10.93
N TYR A 19 30.74 -8.48 10.05
CA TYR A 19 29.66 -7.52 10.02
C TYR A 19 28.61 -7.95 9.00
N LEU A 20 27.37 -8.10 9.43
CA LEU A 20 26.22 -8.39 8.57
C LEU A 20 25.33 -7.16 8.50
N THR A 21 25.20 -6.58 7.31
CA THR A 21 24.29 -5.48 7.02
C THR A 21 23.11 -6.01 6.23
N THR A 22 21.90 -5.85 6.76
CA THR A 22 20.68 -6.15 6.02
C THR A 22 19.99 -4.86 5.60
N ARG A 23 19.50 -4.83 4.35
CA ARG A 23 18.74 -3.71 3.80
C ARG A 23 17.39 -4.25 3.36
N PHE A 24 16.32 -3.72 3.94
CA PHE A 24 14.95 -4.01 3.52
C PHE A 24 14.31 -2.70 3.04
N PRO A 25 13.59 -2.69 1.90
CA PRO A 25 12.81 -1.53 1.52
C PRO A 25 11.75 -1.32 2.60
N LEU A 26 11.80 -0.17 3.26
CA LEU A 26 10.77 0.23 4.20
C LEU A 26 9.56 0.69 3.40
N GLU A 27 8.40 0.05 3.59
CA GLU A 27 7.15 0.57 3.05
C GLU A 27 6.91 1.97 3.63
N THR A 28 6.88 2.97 2.76
CA THR A 28 6.59 4.34 3.18
C THR A 28 5.07 4.50 3.32
N PRO A 29 4.59 5.42 4.17
CA PRO A 29 3.17 5.73 4.24
C PRO A 29 2.58 6.08 2.87
N LEU A 30 3.35 6.72 1.98
CA LEU A 30 2.93 7.03 0.63
C LEU A 30 2.73 5.75 -0.23
N SER A 31 3.70 4.83 -0.19
CA SER A 31 3.60 3.56 -0.93
C SER A 31 2.39 2.75 -0.49
N VAL A 32 2.07 2.75 0.81
CA VAL A 32 0.88 2.06 1.33
C VAL A 32 -0.40 2.78 0.88
N ALA A 33 -0.44 4.13 0.90
CA ALA A 33 -1.58 4.88 0.40
C ALA A 33 -1.87 4.59 -1.09
N GLU A 34 -0.83 4.54 -1.93
CA GLU A 34 -0.95 4.21 -3.35
C GLU A 34 -1.54 2.81 -3.57
N GLN A 35 -1.06 1.81 -2.81
CA GLN A 35 -1.59 0.46 -2.88
C GLN A 35 -3.07 0.40 -2.45
N LYS A 36 -3.45 1.10 -1.38
CA LYS A 36 -4.85 1.15 -0.91
C LYS A 36 -5.75 1.87 -1.92
N ALA A 37 -5.28 2.95 -2.52
CA ALA A 37 -5.99 3.64 -3.60
C ALA A 37 -6.21 2.74 -4.82
N ALA A 38 -5.20 1.94 -5.21
CA ALA A 38 -5.32 0.98 -6.30
C ALA A 38 -6.34 -0.14 -5.98
N GLN A 39 -6.32 -0.67 -4.76
CA GLN A 39 -7.31 -1.66 -4.30
C GLN A 39 -8.73 -1.09 -4.32
N LEU A 40 -8.92 0.14 -3.84
CA LEU A 40 -10.20 0.84 -3.89
C LEU A 40 -10.67 1.02 -5.33
N HIS A 41 -9.80 1.48 -6.23
CA HIS A 41 -10.12 1.68 -7.63
C HIS A 41 -10.56 0.38 -8.32
N ALA A 42 -9.84 -0.71 -8.07
CA ALA A 42 -10.19 -2.02 -8.60
C ALA A 42 -11.56 -2.50 -8.09
N LEU A 43 -11.83 -2.34 -6.79
CA LEU A 43 -13.11 -2.73 -6.19
C LEU A 43 -14.29 -1.93 -6.78
N LEU A 44 -14.15 -0.61 -6.89
CA LEU A 44 -15.18 0.24 -7.48
C LEU A 44 -15.42 -0.10 -8.95
N ARG A 45 -14.37 -0.41 -9.71
CA ARG A 45 -14.49 -0.84 -11.10
C ARG A 45 -15.25 -2.15 -11.22
N LEU A 46 -14.95 -3.14 -10.37
CA LEU A 46 -15.69 -4.40 -10.33
C LEU A 46 -17.16 -4.15 -10.01
N LEU A 47 -17.49 -3.28 -9.06
CA LEU A 47 -18.88 -2.94 -8.76
C LEU A 47 -19.62 -2.28 -9.95
N CYS A 48 -18.95 -1.42 -10.71
CA CYS A 48 -19.51 -0.86 -11.94
C CYS A 48 -19.75 -1.92 -13.03
N GLU A 49 -18.84 -2.88 -13.17
CA GLU A 49 -18.94 -3.97 -14.15
C GLU A 49 -20.01 -5.01 -13.75
N GLN A 50 -20.30 -5.16 -12.46
CA GLN A 50 -21.33 -6.07 -11.92
C GLN A 50 -22.72 -5.44 -11.81
N ALA A 51 -22.88 -4.14 -12.11
CA ALA A 51 -24.18 -3.48 -12.03
C ALA A 51 -25.20 -4.18 -12.96
N PRO A 52 -26.29 -4.77 -12.44
CA PRO A 52 -27.14 -5.66 -13.20
C PRO A 52 -27.81 -4.92 -14.36
N GLY A 53 -27.62 -5.44 -15.57
CA GLY A 53 -28.50 -5.13 -16.69
C GLY A 53 -29.87 -5.79 -16.45
N ASP A 54 -30.89 -4.96 -16.19
CA ASP A 54 -32.32 -5.26 -16.35
C ASP A 54 -32.81 -6.65 -15.88
N GLY A 55 -32.55 -7.01 -14.61
CA GLY A 55 -32.80 -8.39 -14.16
C GLY A 55 -33.13 -8.61 -12.69
N GLY A 56 -33.99 -7.78 -12.09
CA GLY A 56 -34.70 -8.08 -10.83
C GLY A 56 -33.86 -8.11 -9.53
N PRO A 57 -34.47 -7.82 -8.36
CA PRO A 57 -33.75 -7.82 -7.08
C PRO A 57 -33.55 -9.25 -6.59
N ASP A 58 -32.35 -9.80 -6.79
CA ASP A 58 -31.93 -10.99 -6.05
C ASP A 58 -31.37 -10.54 -4.69
N ALA A 59 -32.02 -10.93 -3.59
CA ALA A 59 -31.68 -10.47 -2.24
C ALA A 59 -30.25 -10.87 -1.79
N GLY A 60 -29.61 -11.79 -2.52
CA GLY A 60 -28.18 -12.12 -2.34
C GLY A 60 -27.23 -11.02 -2.82
N ASP A 61 -27.64 -10.19 -3.79
CA ASP A 61 -26.81 -9.16 -4.40
C ASP A 61 -26.71 -7.90 -3.51
N ASP A 62 -27.78 -7.56 -2.79
CA ASP A 62 -27.81 -6.41 -1.86
C ASP A 62 -26.80 -6.57 -0.70
N CYS A 63 -26.69 -7.77 -0.13
CA CYS A 63 -25.73 -8.04 0.96
C CYS A 63 -24.28 -7.99 0.47
N ALA A 64 -24.02 -8.54 -0.73
CA ALA A 64 -22.71 -8.50 -1.36
C ALA A 64 -22.30 -7.07 -1.74
N GLN A 65 -23.24 -6.29 -2.30
CA GLN A 65 -23.03 -4.90 -2.66
C GLN A 65 -22.80 -4.03 -1.42
N HIS A 66 -23.57 -4.23 -0.35
CA HIS A 66 -23.36 -3.51 0.91
C HIS A 66 -21.99 -3.83 1.53
N SER A 67 -21.58 -5.11 1.52
CA SER A 67 -20.26 -5.54 1.99
C SER A 67 -19.13 -4.90 1.17
N ALA A 68 -19.26 -4.88 -0.16
CA ALA A 68 -18.29 -4.26 -1.04
C ALA A 68 -18.20 -2.73 -0.84
N LEU A 69 -19.33 -2.05 -0.61
CA LEU A 69 -19.33 -0.62 -0.28
C LEU A 69 -18.70 -0.33 1.08
N SER A 70 -18.93 -1.20 2.08
CA SER A 70 -18.28 -1.11 3.38
C SER A 70 -16.75 -1.27 3.26
N LEU A 71 -16.30 -2.25 2.47
CA LEU A 71 -14.88 -2.44 2.17
C LEU A 71 -14.29 -1.24 1.41
N ALA A 72 -15.03 -0.66 0.46
CA ALA A 72 -14.62 0.54 -0.25
C ALA A 72 -14.44 1.73 0.70
N ALA A 73 -15.36 1.92 1.66
CA ALA A 73 -15.24 2.95 2.68
C ALA A 73 -14.00 2.75 3.56
N GLU A 74 -13.70 1.51 3.96
CA GLU A 74 -12.50 1.20 4.72
C GLU A 74 -11.22 1.48 3.93
N LEU A 75 -11.14 1.05 2.66
CA LEU A 75 -9.97 1.31 1.80
C LEU A 75 -9.76 2.81 1.55
N ALA A 76 -10.85 3.58 1.38
CA ALA A 76 -10.79 5.02 1.25
C ALA A 76 -10.26 5.68 2.54
N HIS A 77 -10.74 5.23 3.70
CA HIS A 77 -10.26 5.72 4.99
C HIS A 77 -8.77 5.41 5.20
N GLN A 78 -8.35 4.18 4.93
CA GLN A 78 -6.94 3.78 5.02
C GLN A 78 -6.07 4.63 4.09
N THR A 79 -6.49 4.83 2.84
CA THR A 79 -5.78 5.69 1.88
C THR A 79 -5.55 7.10 2.44
N LEU A 80 -6.60 7.73 2.98
CA LEU A 80 -6.50 9.07 3.56
C LEU A 80 -5.52 9.12 4.74
N VAL A 81 -5.62 8.18 5.68
CA VAL A 81 -4.74 8.12 6.86
C VAL A 81 -3.28 7.97 6.45
N PHE A 82 -2.98 7.08 5.48
CA PHE A 82 -1.63 6.88 4.97
C PHE A 82 -1.11 8.09 4.17
N SER A 83 -1.95 8.75 3.39
CA SER A 83 -1.60 10.01 2.70
C SER A 83 -1.29 11.14 3.69
N GLU A 84 -2.07 11.27 4.77
CA GLU A 84 -1.79 12.26 5.80
C GLU A 84 -0.48 11.97 6.54
N MET A 85 -0.21 10.70 6.87
CA MET A 85 1.07 10.31 7.44
C MET A 85 2.23 10.58 6.49
N ALA A 86 2.05 10.39 5.18
CA ALA A 86 3.07 10.72 4.19
C ALA A 86 3.39 12.23 4.18
N LEU A 87 2.37 13.09 4.29
CA LEU A 87 2.54 14.54 4.37
C LEU A 87 3.29 14.97 5.64
N ARG A 88 2.98 14.35 6.79
CA ARG A 88 3.63 14.66 8.08
C ARG A 88 5.09 14.19 8.14
N HIS A 89 5.44 13.14 7.41
CA HIS A 89 6.79 12.57 7.35
C HIS A 89 7.57 12.97 6.09
N ALA A 90 6.99 13.84 5.24
CA ALA A 90 7.74 14.42 4.14
C ALA A 90 8.94 15.19 4.73
N PRO A 91 10.17 14.96 4.25
CA PRO A 91 11.32 15.69 4.75
C PRO A 91 11.04 17.18 4.59
N GLN A 92 11.09 17.93 5.70
CA GLN A 92 11.01 19.39 5.67
C GLN A 92 12.25 19.93 4.98
N THR A 93 12.24 19.96 3.65
CA THR A 93 13.24 20.69 2.87
C THR A 93 12.78 22.14 2.76
N ALA A 94 13.65 23.03 3.23
CA ALA A 94 13.65 24.49 3.05
C ALA A 94 12.71 25.33 3.94
N GLY A 95 13.27 25.70 5.11
CA GLY A 95 12.92 26.90 5.86
C GLY A 95 14.17 27.54 6.48
N ILE A 96 15.22 27.75 5.67
CA ILE A 96 16.34 28.63 6.03
C ILE A 96 16.39 29.70 4.94
N GLY A 97 15.81 30.85 5.26
CA GLY A 97 15.92 32.11 4.55
C GLY A 97 16.07 33.21 5.58
#